data_AF-A0A8X8XMW7-F1
#
_entry.id   AF-A0A8X8XMW7-F1
#
_cell.length_a   1.000
_cell.length_b   1.000
_cell.length_c   1.000
_cell.angle_alpha   90.00
_cell.angle_beta   90.00
_cell.angle_gamma   90.00
#
_symmetry.space_group_name_H-M   'P 1'
#
loop_
_entity.id
_entity.type
_entity.pdbx_description
1 polymer ?
#
loop_
_entity_poly.entity_id
_entity_poly.type
_entity_poly.pdbx_seq_one_letter_code
_entity_poly.pdbx_strand_id
1 'polypeptide(L)'
;MMIETQSNAAEIHRGPISGKKLHEMLDEFSIPRCLFAGVVRIEEFGFNRAAGFYWVKQEKKTERKVDKVGMTYYDTQLTSFITPGRLSKITGVKAKEIILTLTVTDIVVGVPSSDKVKFVTSTGIYRVHPIAAFEPVVKINASFQKIPKYTVEMSTSQQIDSHRENAEVYRGDAAVCKQKSKELLEKINMPKGLLPLDDLVESKTHYFKGIGRSVWYDAEVTAFVSDRRMKRLTGVKSKEILIWVTICDISIKDPESGKITFGTPTGISRAFPASAFEEEEEKK
;
A
#
# COMPACT_ATOMS: atom_id res chain seq x y z
N MET A 1 17.41 26.69 -15.95
CA MET A 1 17.69 27.70 -14.91
C MET A 1 17.64 27.15 -13.48
N MET A 2 16.51 26.66 -12.93
CA MET A 2 16.46 26.18 -11.53
C MET A 2 17.25 24.88 -11.29
N ILE A 3 17.09 23.87 -12.16
CA ILE A 3 17.81 22.59 -12.03
C ILE A 3 19.33 22.80 -12.18
N GLU A 4 19.77 23.53 -13.22
CA GLU A 4 21.20 23.81 -13.47
C GLU A 4 21.88 24.51 -12.29
N THR A 5 21.18 25.41 -11.59
CA THR A 5 21.72 26.11 -10.43
C THR A 5 21.87 25.17 -9.22
N GLN A 6 20.94 24.23 -9.05
CA GLN A 6 20.88 23.35 -7.88
C GLN A 6 21.56 22.00 -8.11
N SER A 7 21.93 21.65 -9.35
CA SER A 7 22.44 20.31 -9.70
C SER A 7 23.88 20.06 -9.29
N ASN A 8 24.69 21.10 -9.10
CA ASN A 8 26.13 20.94 -8.83
C ASN A 8 26.44 20.20 -7.53
N ALA A 9 25.55 20.25 -6.54
CA ALA A 9 25.69 19.56 -5.25
C ALA A 9 24.63 18.45 -5.05
N ALA A 10 23.98 18.03 -6.13
CA ALA A 10 22.88 17.07 -6.07
C ALA A 10 23.35 15.65 -6.32
N GLU A 11 22.73 14.70 -5.61
CA GLU A 11 22.76 13.29 -5.99
C GLU A 11 21.85 13.11 -7.20
N ILE A 12 22.39 12.63 -8.33
CA ILE A 12 21.64 12.45 -9.58
C ILE A 12 21.60 10.97 -9.93
N HIS A 13 20.39 10.45 -10.06
CA HIS A 13 20.10 9.08 -10.45
C HIS A 13 19.40 9.05 -11.81
N ARG A 14 19.78 8.08 -12.65
CA ARG A 14 19.24 7.90 -13.99
C ARG A 14 18.80 6.46 -14.22
N GLY A 15 17.81 6.29 -15.10
CA GLY A 15 17.29 4.99 -15.49
C GLY A 15 16.43 4.33 -14.41
N PRO A 16 16.36 2.98 -14.36
CA PRO A 16 15.36 2.25 -13.56
C PRO A 16 15.37 2.54 -12.06
N ILE A 17 16.51 3.00 -11.50
CA ILE A 17 16.66 3.28 -10.07
C ILE A 17 16.03 4.61 -9.64
N SER A 18 15.78 5.54 -10.58
CA SER A 18 15.30 6.89 -10.28
C SER A 18 13.98 6.91 -9.51
N GLY A 19 13.04 6.03 -9.88
CA GLY A 19 11.75 5.92 -9.16
C GLY A 19 11.91 5.38 -7.74
N LYS A 20 12.82 4.43 -7.52
CA LYS A 20 13.13 3.92 -6.18
C LYS A 20 13.72 5.04 -5.30
N LYS A 21 14.64 5.82 -5.84
CA LYS A 21 15.28 6.94 -5.13
C LYS A 21 14.32 8.07 -4.78
N LEU A 22 13.38 8.38 -5.68
CA LEU A 22 12.27 9.27 -5.35
C LEU A 22 11.47 8.74 -4.16
N HIS A 23 11.08 7.45 -4.15
CA HIS A 23 10.33 6.87 -3.04
C HIS A 23 11.09 6.87 -1.72
N GLU A 24 12.38 6.55 -1.72
CA GLU A 24 13.25 6.62 -0.53
C GLU A 24 13.25 8.04 0.07
N MET A 25 13.40 9.07 -0.76
CA MET A 25 13.33 10.46 -0.33
C MET A 25 11.92 10.80 0.21
N LEU A 26 10.85 10.39 -0.48
CA LEU A 26 9.50 10.67 0.00
C LEU A 26 9.24 10.06 1.38
N ASP A 27 9.70 8.84 1.63
CA ASP A 27 9.59 8.21 2.96
C ASP A 27 10.39 8.96 4.03
N GLU A 28 11.64 9.31 3.72
CA GLU A 28 12.53 10.03 4.62
C GLU A 28 11.88 11.32 5.12
N PHE A 29 11.22 12.06 4.23
CA PHE A 29 10.55 13.31 4.54
C PHE A 29 9.07 13.15 4.89
N SER A 30 8.59 11.93 5.15
CA SER A 30 7.18 11.66 5.54
C SER A 30 6.13 12.19 4.55
N ILE A 31 6.44 12.11 3.25
CA ILE A 31 5.53 12.45 2.17
C ILE A 31 4.89 11.16 1.62
N PRO A 32 3.55 11.03 1.60
CA PRO A 32 2.90 9.83 1.08
C PRO A 32 3.20 9.61 -0.41
N ARG A 33 3.78 8.44 -0.74
CA ARG A 33 4.11 8.06 -2.12
C ARG A 33 2.91 8.08 -3.07
N CYS A 34 1.71 7.83 -2.54
CA CYS A 34 0.47 7.82 -3.30
C CYS A 34 0.17 9.18 -3.98
N LEU A 35 0.73 10.29 -3.48
CA LEU A 35 0.62 11.61 -4.11
C LEU A 35 1.37 11.72 -5.44
N PHE A 36 2.35 10.84 -5.65
CA PHE A 36 3.20 10.81 -6.85
C PHE A 36 2.87 9.66 -7.80
N ALA A 37 1.81 8.88 -7.57
CA ALA A 37 1.50 7.73 -8.43
C ALA A 37 1.11 8.09 -9.88
N GLY A 38 0.95 9.38 -10.20
CA GLY A 38 0.82 9.87 -11.58
C GLY A 38 2.14 10.11 -12.30
N VAL A 39 3.26 10.14 -11.56
CA VAL A 39 4.61 10.30 -12.10
C VAL A 39 5.17 8.91 -12.41
N VAL A 40 5.41 8.64 -13.68
CA VAL A 40 5.77 7.30 -14.17
C VAL A 40 6.89 7.40 -15.20
N ARG A 41 7.60 6.29 -15.44
CA ARG A 41 8.71 6.24 -16.41
C ARG A 41 9.73 7.35 -16.15
N ILE A 42 10.17 7.42 -14.90
CA ILE A 42 11.13 8.42 -14.44
C ILE A 42 12.49 8.08 -15.06
N GLU A 43 13.01 8.99 -15.87
CA GLU A 43 14.31 8.87 -16.53
C GLU A 43 15.44 9.40 -15.65
N GLU A 44 15.17 10.48 -14.91
CA GLU A 44 16.13 11.12 -14.01
C GLU A 44 15.44 11.57 -12.74
N PHE A 45 16.08 11.32 -11.61
CA PHE A 45 15.75 11.91 -10.32
C PHE A 45 17.00 12.57 -9.76
N GLY A 46 16.89 13.82 -9.35
CA GLY A 46 17.99 14.51 -8.69
C GLY A 46 17.55 15.11 -7.37
N PHE A 47 18.43 15.05 -6.37
CA PHE A 47 18.16 15.59 -5.04
C PHE A 47 19.40 16.31 -4.49
N ASN A 48 19.27 17.62 -4.32
CA ASN A 48 20.19 18.43 -3.55
C ASN A 48 19.73 18.45 -2.10
N ARG A 49 20.31 17.56 -1.30
CA ARG A 49 19.97 17.38 0.12
C ARG A 49 20.21 18.63 0.96
N ALA A 50 21.28 19.37 0.69
CA ALA A 50 21.63 20.58 1.45
C ALA A 50 20.61 21.72 1.24
N ALA A 51 20.13 21.88 0.01
CA ALA A 51 19.11 22.88 -0.32
C ALA A 51 17.67 22.39 -0.07
N GLY A 52 17.48 21.09 0.15
CA GLY A 52 16.16 20.45 0.15
C GLY A 52 15.46 20.56 -1.20
N PHE A 53 16.20 20.63 -2.31
CA PHE A 53 15.65 20.79 -3.67
C PHE A 53 15.75 19.48 -4.43
N TYR A 54 14.66 19.04 -5.06
CA TYR A 54 14.68 17.86 -5.93
C TYR A 54 13.97 18.13 -7.26
N TRP A 55 14.29 17.29 -8.24
CA TRP A 55 13.59 17.25 -9.52
C TRP A 55 13.36 15.83 -10.00
N VAL A 56 12.36 15.70 -10.86
CA VAL A 56 12.02 14.47 -11.57
C VAL A 56 11.88 14.80 -13.04
N LYS A 57 12.54 14.02 -13.90
CA LYS A 57 12.29 14.01 -15.35
C LYS A 57 11.62 12.70 -15.72
N GLN A 58 10.48 12.80 -16.39
CA GLN A 58 9.74 11.65 -16.93
C GLN A 58 9.64 11.76 -18.44
N GLU A 59 9.56 10.60 -19.12
CA GLU A 59 9.56 10.48 -20.58
C GLU A 59 8.48 11.37 -21.24
N LYS A 60 7.29 11.46 -20.64
CA LYS A 60 6.16 12.20 -21.18
C LYS A 60 5.29 12.79 -20.08
N LYS A 61 4.51 13.82 -20.44
CA LYS A 61 3.48 14.36 -19.56
C LYS A 61 2.44 13.29 -19.24
N THR A 62 1.89 13.34 -18.04
CA THR A 62 0.87 12.39 -17.57
C THR A 62 -0.25 13.13 -16.88
N GLU A 63 -1.42 12.51 -16.85
CA GLU A 63 -2.54 12.97 -16.05
C GLU A 63 -3.07 11.84 -15.19
N ARG A 64 -3.65 12.20 -14.05
CA ARG A 64 -4.24 11.26 -13.11
C ARG A 64 -5.56 11.81 -12.61
N LYS A 65 -6.62 11.04 -12.86
CA LYS A 65 -7.92 11.29 -12.26
C LYS A 65 -8.00 10.62 -10.90
N VAL A 66 -8.41 11.38 -9.89
CA VAL A 66 -8.70 10.89 -8.56
C VAL A 66 -10.17 11.15 -8.27
N ASP A 67 -10.90 10.07 -7.98
CA ASP A 67 -12.35 10.16 -7.74
C ASP A 67 -12.63 11.12 -6.58
N LYS A 68 -13.61 12.02 -6.77
CA LYS A 68 -14.00 13.07 -5.80
C LYS A 68 -12.93 14.11 -5.46
N VAL A 69 -11.75 14.06 -6.09
CA VAL A 69 -10.69 15.07 -5.94
C VAL A 69 -10.53 15.87 -7.23
N GLY A 70 -10.45 15.22 -8.39
CA GLY A 70 -10.31 15.89 -9.68
C GLY A 70 -9.21 15.32 -10.56
N MET A 71 -8.77 16.10 -11.55
CA MET A 71 -7.69 15.71 -12.47
C MET A 71 -6.39 16.43 -12.09
N THR A 72 -5.29 15.69 -12.02
CA THR A 72 -3.95 16.23 -11.82
C THR A 72 -3.08 15.97 -13.05
N TYR A 73 -2.33 16.97 -13.48
CA TYR A 73 -1.43 16.92 -14.63
C TYR A 73 0.00 17.08 -14.16
N TYR A 74 0.88 16.23 -14.69
CA TYR A 74 2.31 16.22 -14.41
C TYR A 74 3.06 16.49 -15.72
N ASP A 75 3.94 17.48 -15.73
CA ASP A 75 4.79 17.81 -16.87
C ASP A 75 5.96 16.81 -16.99
N THR A 76 6.74 16.88 -18.06
CA THR A 76 7.95 16.06 -18.22
C THR A 76 9.03 16.41 -17.20
N GLN A 77 9.00 17.62 -16.63
CA GLN A 77 9.91 18.06 -15.59
C GLN A 77 9.14 18.60 -14.40
N LEU A 78 9.41 18.03 -13.23
CA LEU A 78 8.86 18.45 -11.95
C LEU A 78 9.99 18.90 -11.05
N THR A 79 9.79 20.00 -10.33
CA THR A 79 10.74 20.47 -9.32
C THR A 79 9.99 20.89 -8.07
N SER A 80 10.62 20.76 -6.91
CA SER A 80 10.05 21.22 -5.65
C SER A 80 11.15 21.31 -4.60
N PHE A 81 10.91 22.14 -3.59
CA PHE A 81 11.62 22.05 -2.32
C PHE A 81 10.88 21.10 -1.38
N ILE A 82 11.60 20.39 -0.53
CA ILE A 82 11.08 19.41 0.41
C ILE A 82 11.63 19.65 1.81
N THR A 83 10.75 19.50 2.79
CA THR A 83 11.01 19.48 4.23
C THR A 83 10.13 18.41 4.86
N PRO A 84 10.36 17.97 6.10
CA PRO A 84 9.52 16.94 6.71
C PRO A 84 8.03 17.31 6.65
N GLY A 85 7.23 16.47 5.99
CA GLY A 85 5.79 16.63 5.82
C GLY A 85 5.36 17.73 4.84
N ARG A 86 6.28 18.42 4.14
CA ARG A 86 5.92 19.53 3.25
C ARG A 86 6.75 19.59 1.97
N LEU A 87 6.04 19.84 0.87
CA LEU A 87 6.57 20.24 -0.43
C LEU A 87 6.19 21.69 -0.72
N SER A 88 7.09 22.46 -1.30
CA SER A 88 6.86 23.88 -1.60
C SER A 88 7.53 24.32 -2.90
N LYS A 89 7.01 25.40 -3.48
CA LYS A 89 7.45 25.93 -4.79
C LYS A 89 7.42 24.84 -5.88
N ILE A 90 6.40 23.99 -5.82
CA ILE A 90 6.22 22.90 -6.79
C ILE A 90 6.03 23.51 -8.19
N THR A 91 6.74 22.95 -9.17
CA THR A 91 6.56 23.25 -10.59
C THR A 91 6.24 21.98 -11.36
N GLY A 92 5.56 22.12 -12.49
CA GLY A 92 5.22 20.98 -13.35
C GLY A 92 4.04 20.15 -12.85
N VAL A 93 3.33 20.59 -11.80
CA VAL A 93 2.09 19.96 -11.33
C VAL A 93 0.93 20.95 -11.44
N LYS A 94 -0.14 20.55 -12.12
CA LYS A 94 -1.38 21.34 -12.22
C LYS A 94 -2.57 20.50 -11.80
N ALA A 95 -3.52 21.10 -11.10
CA ALA A 95 -4.79 20.47 -10.73
C ALA A 95 -5.94 21.18 -11.46
N LYS A 96 -6.86 20.40 -12.03
CA LYS A 96 -8.08 20.90 -12.67
C LYS A 96 -9.29 20.51 -11.83
N GLU A 97 -10.03 21.54 -11.41
CA GLU A 97 -11.31 21.40 -10.72
C GLU A 97 -12.39 22.12 -11.56
N ILE A 98 -13.32 21.33 -12.11
CA ILE A 98 -14.45 21.73 -13.00
C ILE A 98 -13.99 22.57 -14.22
N ILE A 99 -13.71 23.86 -14.05
CA ILE A 99 -13.43 24.84 -15.12
C ILE A 99 -11.98 25.35 -15.09
N LEU A 100 -11.34 25.43 -13.92
CA LEU A 100 -10.04 26.09 -13.74
C LEU A 100 -8.92 25.06 -13.54
N THR A 101 -7.84 25.22 -14.32
CA THR A 101 -6.58 24.51 -14.13
C THR A 101 -5.60 25.43 -13.42
N LEU A 102 -5.24 25.08 -12.19
CA LEU A 102 -4.32 25.86 -11.35
C LEU A 102 -3.03 25.09 -11.08
N THR A 103 -1.92 25.79 -10.99
CA THR A 103 -0.63 25.19 -10.59
C THR A 103 -0.67 24.90 -9.09
N VAL A 104 -0.31 23.68 -8.71
CA VAL A 104 -0.10 23.32 -7.30
C VAL A 104 1.28 23.83 -6.90
N THR A 105 1.35 24.64 -5.85
CA THR A 105 2.61 25.24 -5.37
C THR A 105 3.10 24.61 -4.07
N ASP A 106 2.19 24.17 -3.21
CA ASP A 106 2.55 23.57 -1.92
C ASP A 106 1.66 22.35 -1.64
N ILE A 107 2.27 21.37 -0.99
CA ILE A 107 1.60 20.21 -0.41
C ILE A 107 2.04 20.11 1.04
N VAL A 108 1.10 20.04 1.97
CA VAL A 108 1.36 19.93 3.41
C VAL A 108 0.61 18.72 3.96
N VAL A 109 1.36 17.77 4.50
CA VAL A 109 0.84 16.53 5.09
C VAL A 109 0.53 16.76 6.56
N GLY A 110 -0.53 16.13 7.06
CA GLY A 110 -0.88 16.16 8.47
C GLY A 110 -1.73 17.36 8.91
N VAL A 111 -2.32 18.11 7.96
CA VAL A 111 -3.12 19.31 8.27
C VAL A 111 -4.56 19.14 7.75
N PRO A 112 -5.59 19.28 8.60
CA PRO A 112 -5.54 19.57 10.05
C PRO A 112 -5.23 18.36 10.94
N SER A 113 -5.17 17.15 10.39
CA SER A 113 -4.89 15.90 11.11
C SER A 113 -3.96 15.00 10.30
N SER A 114 -3.31 14.04 10.97
CA SER A 114 -2.28 13.16 10.39
C SER A 114 -2.72 12.36 9.15
N ASP A 115 -4.02 12.12 8.97
CA ASP A 115 -4.61 11.42 7.82
C ASP A 115 -4.92 12.33 6.62
N LYS A 116 -4.62 13.63 6.71
CA LYS A 116 -4.98 14.63 5.70
C LYS A 116 -3.77 15.18 4.97
N VAL A 117 -4.03 15.65 3.76
CA VAL A 117 -3.09 16.41 2.95
C VAL A 117 -3.76 17.68 2.44
N LYS A 118 -3.08 18.81 2.59
CA LYS A 118 -3.47 20.13 2.12
C LYS A 118 -2.70 20.47 0.86
N PHE A 119 -3.41 20.85 -0.20
CA PHE A 119 -2.84 21.37 -1.44
C PHE A 119 -3.08 22.87 -1.50
N VAL A 120 -2.07 23.65 -1.86
CA VAL A 120 -2.18 25.10 -2.11
C VAL A 120 -1.86 25.37 -3.56
N THR A 121 -2.65 26.22 -4.21
CA THR A 121 -2.45 26.61 -5.59
C THR A 121 -1.84 28.00 -5.71
N SER A 122 -1.35 28.34 -6.89
CA SER A 122 -0.71 29.64 -7.18
C SER A 122 -1.59 30.87 -6.92
N THR A 123 -2.91 30.70 -6.78
CA THR A 123 -3.85 31.77 -6.43
C THR A 123 -4.11 31.88 -4.92
N GLY A 124 -3.43 31.08 -4.10
CA GLY A 124 -3.62 31.02 -2.64
C GLY A 124 -4.80 30.18 -2.18
N ILE A 125 -5.61 29.64 -3.12
CA ILE A 125 -6.70 28.71 -2.79
C ILE A 125 -6.08 27.41 -2.28
N TYR A 126 -6.68 26.85 -1.22
CA TYR A 126 -6.27 25.55 -0.73
C TYR A 126 -7.43 24.56 -0.63
N ARG A 127 -7.08 23.29 -0.72
CA ARG A 127 -7.98 22.15 -0.52
C ARG A 127 -7.35 21.15 0.43
N VAL A 128 -8.19 20.44 1.17
CA VAL A 128 -7.75 19.38 2.08
C VAL A 128 -8.48 18.10 1.70
N HIS A 129 -7.73 17.02 1.58
CA HIS A 129 -8.24 15.70 1.21
C HIS A 129 -7.65 14.64 2.15
N PRO A 130 -8.36 13.53 2.41
CA PRO A 130 -7.75 12.38 3.08
C PRO A 130 -6.66 11.78 2.18
N ILE A 131 -5.55 11.36 2.78
CA ILE A 131 -4.44 10.71 2.06
C ILE A 131 -4.95 9.47 1.30
N ALA A 132 -5.87 8.72 1.91
CA ALA A 132 -6.53 7.55 1.32
C ALA A 132 -7.25 7.85 -0.01
N ALA A 133 -7.65 9.10 -0.29
CA ALA A 133 -8.26 9.44 -1.58
C ALA A 133 -7.25 9.30 -2.75
N PHE A 134 -5.95 9.41 -2.48
CA PHE A 134 -4.90 9.31 -3.49
C PHE A 134 -4.31 7.91 -3.60
N GLU A 135 -4.79 6.95 -2.81
CA GLU A 135 -4.42 5.56 -2.98
C GLU A 135 -5.05 5.03 -4.28
N PRO A 136 -4.35 4.16 -5.03
CA PRO A 136 -4.92 3.58 -6.24
C PRO A 136 -6.19 2.79 -5.90
N VAL A 137 -7.33 3.28 -6.39
CA VAL A 137 -8.59 2.54 -6.33
C VAL A 137 -8.49 1.41 -7.34
N VAL A 138 -8.33 0.17 -6.86
CA VAL A 138 -8.45 -1.03 -7.70
C VAL A 138 -9.92 -1.12 -8.15
N LYS A 139 -10.23 -0.54 -9.33
CA LYS A 139 -11.53 -0.70 -9.99
C LYS A 139 -11.54 -2.06 -10.67
N ILE A 140 -12.09 -3.07 -9.98
CA ILE A 140 -12.35 -4.39 -10.57
C ILE A 140 -13.57 -4.23 -11.49
N ASN A 141 -13.34 -3.85 -12.74
CA ASN A 141 -14.37 -3.96 -13.77
C ASN A 141 -14.35 -5.41 -14.28
N ALA A 142 -15.41 -6.14 -13.97
CA ALA A 142 -15.66 -7.47 -14.50
C ALA A 142 -15.99 -7.38 -16.00
N SER A 143 -14.96 -7.43 -16.84
CA SER A 143 -15.08 -7.90 -18.23
C SER A 143 -13.74 -8.45 -18.69
N PHE A 144 -13.73 -9.76 -18.94
CA PHE A 144 -12.63 -10.48 -19.57
C PHE A 144 -12.33 -9.87 -20.95
N GLN A 145 -11.18 -9.21 -21.12
CA GLN A 145 -10.29 -9.37 -22.29
C GLN A 145 -8.96 -8.59 -22.10
N LYS A 146 -7.86 -9.29 -22.44
CA LYS A 146 -6.41 -8.97 -22.43
C LYS A 146 -6.00 -7.52 -22.05
N ILE A 147 -5.23 -7.41 -20.96
CA ILE A 147 -4.52 -6.20 -20.52
C ILE A 147 -3.02 -6.33 -20.84
N PRO A 148 -2.35 -5.34 -21.47
CA PRO A 148 -0.90 -5.29 -21.56
C PRO A 148 -0.30 -4.80 -20.23
N LYS A 149 0.69 -5.54 -19.73
CA LYS A 149 1.44 -5.33 -18.49
C LYS A 149 2.25 -4.02 -18.56
N TYR A 150 2.34 -3.25 -17.46
CA TYR A 150 3.57 -2.67 -16.90
C TYR A 150 3.25 -1.80 -15.66
N THR A 151 3.17 -2.46 -14.50
CA THR A 151 3.52 -1.93 -13.17
C THR A 151 4.39 -3.01 -12.55
N VAL A 152 5.65 -2.74 -12.20
CA VAL A 152 6.43 -3.70 -11.40
C VAL A 152 6.07 -3.45 -9.94
N GLU A 153 4.86 -3.87 -9.57
CA GLU A 153 4.66 -4.43 -8.23
C GLU A 153 5.49 -5.72 -8.21
N MET A 154 6.39 -5.87 -7.23
CA MET A 154 7.02 -7.17 -7.05
C MET A 154 5.92 -8.19 -6.83
N SER A 155 5.87 -9.21 -7.68
CA SER A 155 4.92 -10.30 -7.51
C SER A 155 5.14 -10.95 -6.13
N THR A 156 4.10 -11.60 -5.60
CA THR A 156 4.19 -12.41 -4.37
C THR A 156 5.42 -13.32 -4.41
N SER A 157 5.70 -13.93 -5.56
CA SER A 157 6.91 -14.74 -5.79
C SER A 157 8.22 -13.97 -5.60
N GLN A 158 8.33 -12.74 -6.09
CA GLN A 158 9.52 -11.90 -5.94
C GLN A 158 9.72 -11.42 -4.49
N GLN A 159 8.63 -11.15 -3.76
CA GLN A 159 8.70 -10.84 -2.33
C GLN A 159 9.14 -12.05 -1.50
N ILE A 160 8.58 -13.23 -1.78
CA ILE A 160 9.00 -14.49 -1.16
C ILE A 160 10.49 -14.73 -1.42
N ASP A 161 10.94 -14.62 -2.68
CA ASP A 161 12.34 -14.87 -3.05
C ASP A 161 13.31 -13.91 -2.36
N SER A 162 12.94 -12.63 -2.21
CA SER A 162 13.77 -11.63 -1.50
C SER A 162 13.93 -11.89 0.01
N HIS A 163 13.05 -12.71 0.60
CA HIS A 163 13.08 -13.07 2.02
C HIS A 163 13.45 -14.55 2.26
N ARG A 164 13.73 -15.33 1.20
CA ARG A 164 14.02 -16.77 1.29
C ARG A 164 15.38 -17.11 1.89
N GLU A 165 16.39 -16.25 1.72
CA GLU A 165 17.79 -16.57 2.03
C GLU A 165 18.02 -16.92 3.51
N ASN A 166 17.16 -16.43 4.42
CA ASN A 166 17.22 -16.73 5.86
C ASN A 166 15.90 -17.30 6.42
N ALA A 167 14.99 -17.76 5.55
CA ALA A 167 13.69 -18.26 5.97
C ALA A 167 13.79 -19.70 6.49
N GLU A 168 13.09 -20.00 7.59
CA GLU A 168 12.76 -21.37 7.95
C GLU A 168 11.71 -21.91 6.96
N VAL A 169 12.12 -22.81 6.07
CA VAL A 169 11.26 -23.37 5.02
C VAL A 169 10.97 -24.84 5.29
N TYR A 170 9.71 -25.16 5.54
CA TYR A 170 9.21 -26.53 5.65
C TYR A 170 8.58 -26.95 4.30
N ARG A 171 8.89 -28.15 3.80
CA ARG A 171 8.38 -28.67 2.52
C ARG A 171 7.87 -30.11 2.66
N GLY A 172 6.90 -30.48 1.82
CA GLY A 172 6.48 -31.86 1.64
C GLY A 172 5.28 -32.26 2.51
N ASP A 173 5.53 -32.68 3.75
CA ASP A 173 4.48 -33.24 4.62
C ASP A 173 3.46 -32.18 5.05
N ALA A 174 2.23 -32.31 4.53
CA ALA A 174 1.12 -31.42 4.85
C ALA A 174 0.83 -31.37 6.37
N ALA A 175 1.05 -32.48 7.10
CA ALA A 175 0.90 -32.51 8.55
C ALA A 175 1.95 -31.67 9.25
N VAL A 176 3.20 -31.71 8.79
CA VAL A 176 4.30 -30.88 9.32
C VAL A 176 4.06 -29.40 9.03
N CYS A 177 3.67 -29.05 7.80
CA CYS A 177 3.37 -27.66 7.45
C CYS A 177 2.20 -27.09 8.27
N LYS A 178 1.14 -27.89 8.45
CA LYS A 178 -0.01 -27.56 9.31
C LYS A 178 0.41 -27.41 10.78
N GLN A 179 1.25 -28.30 11.28
CA GLN A 179 1.75 -28.20 12.65
C GLN A 179 2.61 -26.95 12.85
N LYS A 180 3.51 -26.64 11.90
CA LYS A 180 4.39 -25.47 11.98
C LYS A 180 3.64 -24.14 11.86
N SER A 181 2.58 -24.08 11.05
CA SER A 181 1.73 -22.88 11.03
C SER A 181 1.04 -22.65 12.37
N LYS A 182 0.56 -23.71 13.03
CA LYS A 182 -0.06 -23.62 14.35
C LYS A 182 0.93 -23.17 15.42
N GLU A 183 2.14 -23.72 15.42
CA GLU A 183 3.23 -23.28 16.31
C GLU A 183 3.55 -21.79 16.10
N LEU A 184 3.58 -21.33 14.84
CA LEU A 184 3.76 -19.91 14.53
C LEU A 184 2.63 -19.05 15.11
N LEU A 185 1.37 -19.44 14.88
CA LEU A 185 0.18 -18.73 15.38
C LEU A 185 0.20 -18.64 16.91
N GLU A 186 0.52 -19.73 17.58
CA GLU A 186 0.67 -19.79 19.04
C GLU A 186 1.79 -18.86 19.51
N LYS A 187 2.96 -18.90 18.87
CA LYS A 187 4.11 -18.05 19.22
C LYS A 187 3.79 -16.55 19.09
N ILE A 188 2.93 -16.17 18.16
CA ILE A 188 2.48 -14.78 17.99
C ILE A 188 1.15 -14.50 18.69
N ASN A 189 0.67 -15.37 19.59
CA ASN A 189 -0.57 -15.21 20.35
C ASN A 189 -1.81 -14.96 19.47
N MET A 190 -1.95 -15.76 18.40
CA MET A 190 -3.09 -15.72 17.48
C MET A 190 -3.84 -17.07 17.48
N PRO A 191 -5.16 -17.09 17.20
CA PRO A 191 -5.96 -18.32 17.21
C PRO A 191 -5.44 -19.38 16.25
N LYS A 192 -5.37 -20.65 16.69
CA LYS A 192 -4.71 -21.73 15.92
C LYS A 192 -5.51 -22.16 14.67
N GLY A 193 -6.83 -21.95 14.69
CA GLY A 193 -7.72 -22.20 13.56
C GLY A 193 -7.80 -21.06 12.55
N LEU A 194 -7.05 -19.97 12.74
CA LEU A 194 -7.11 -18.79 11.87
C LEU A 194 -6.71 -19.09 10.42
N LEU A 195 -5.81 -20.06 10.22
CA LEU A 195 -5.36 -20.53 8.90
C LEU A 195 -5.79 -22.00 8.71
N PRO A 196 -6.88 -22.27 7.97
CA PRO A 196 -7.40 -23.62 7.76
C PRO A 196 -6.60 -24.35 6.66
N LEU A 197 -5.49 -25.00 7.08
CA LEU A 197 -4.51 -25.62 6.19
C LEU A 197 -4.76 -27.11 5.88
N ASP A 198 -6.03 -27.55 5.84
CA ASP A 198 -6.34 -28.97 5.62
C ASP A 198 -6.03 -29.44 4.18
N ASP A 199 -6.05 -28.52 3.21
CA ASP A 199 -5.80 -28.80 1.78
C ASP A 199 -4.83 -27.76 1.18
N LEU A 200 -3.54 -27.92 1.46
CA LEU A 200 -2.47 -26.96 1.16
C LEU A 200 -2.05 -26.84 -0.32
N VAL A 201 -2.73 -27.54 -1.24
CA VAL A 201 -2.28 -27.66 -2.64
C VAL A 201 -2.97 -26.67 -3.57
N GLU A 202 -4.15 -26.15 -3.21
CA GLU A 202 -4.95 -25.27 -4.08
C GLU A 202 -5.58 -24.11 -3.28
N SER A 203 -5.93 -23.02 -3.97
CA SER A 203 -6.71 -21.94 -3.36
C SER A 203 -8.04 -22.47 -2.83
N LYS A 204 -8.35 -22.21 -1.55
CA LYS A 204 -9.50 -22.80 -0.86
C LYS A 204 -10.42 -21.73 -0.29
N THR A 205 -11.72 -22.02 -0.29
CA THR A 205 -12.69 -21.26 0.51
C THR A 205 -13.02 -22.04 1.78
N HIS A 206 -12.83 -21.43 2.95
CA HIS A 206 -13.23 -21.97 4.24
C HIS A 206 -14.41 -21.19 4.80
N TYR A 207 -15.37 -21.87 5.44
CA TYR A 207 -16.51 -21.22 6.08
C TYR A 207 -16.36 -21.25 7.60
N PHE A 208 -16.08 -20.08 8.18
CA PHE A 208 -15.99 -19.92 9.63
C PHE A 208 -17.40 -19.83 10.22
N LYS A 209 -17.88 -20.93 10.79
CA LYS A 209 -19.22 -21.02 11.39
C LYS A 209 -19.43 -19.98 12.50
N GLY A 210 -18.42 -19.76 13.34
CA GLY A 210 -18.49 -18.83 14.48
C GLY A 210 -18.72 -17.36 14.10
N ILE A 211 -18.47 -16.97 12.85
CA ILE A 211 -18.74 -15.62 12.34
C ILE A 211 -19.71 -15.59 11.15
N GLY A 212 -20.19 -16.77 10.70
CA GLY A 212 -21.06 -16.91 9.54
C GLY A 212 -20.48 -16.39 8.23
N ARG A 213 -19.17 -16.57 7.97
CA ARG A 213 -18.51 -16.05 6.75
C ARG A 213 -17.64 -17.07 6.03
N SER A 214 -17.68 -17.01 4.70
CA SER A 214 -16.70 -17.66 3.82
C SER A 214 -15.46 -16.79 3.66
N VAL A 215 -14.27 -17.39 3.78
CA VAL A 215 -12.98 -16.74 3.56
C VAL A 215 -12.21 -17.55 2.52
N TRP A 216 -11.77 -16.88 1.48
CA TRP A 216 -10.94 -17.42 0.42
C TRP A 216 -9.46 -17.20 0.73
N TYR A 217 -8.68 -18.25 0.56
CA TYR A 217 -7.24 -18.30 0.70
C TYR A 217 -6.63 -18.67 -0.66
N ASP A 218 -5.64 -17.90 -1.09
CA ASP A 218 -4.84 -18.19 -2.28
C ASP A 218 -3.85 -19.33 -2.00
N ALA A 219 -3.24 -19.85 -3.06
CA ALA A 219 -2.15 -20.83 -2.93
C ALA A 219 -0.94 -20.25 -2.17
N GLU A 220 -0.73 -18.93 -2.23
CA GLU A 220 0.31 -18.22 -1.48
C GLU A 220 -0.30 -17.14 -0.57
N VAL A 221 -0.19 -17.35 0.74
CA VAL A 221 -0.53 -16.36 1.76
C VAL A 221 0.75 -15.83 2.37
N THR A 222 0.96 -14.52 2.34
CA THR A 222 2.15 -13.87 2.92
C THR A 222 1.73 -12.77 3.88
N ALA A 223 2.50 -12.58 4.95
CA ALA A 223 2.31 -11.48 5.88
C ALA A 223 3.60 -11.20 6.66
N PHE A 224 3.75 -9.97 7.14
CA PHE A 224 4.70 -9.67 8.21
C PHE A 224 4.01 -9.91 9.55
N VAL A 225 4.55 -10.85 10.32
CA VAL A 225 3.98 -11.24 11.61
C VAL A 225 4.71 -10.56 12.77
N SER A 226 3.97 -10.20 13.79
CA SER A 226 4.47 -9.75 15.10
C SER A 226 3.50 -10.25 16.16
N ASP A 227 3.85 -10.06 17.44
CA ASP A 227 2.94 -10.40 18.54
C ASP A 227 1.52 -9.83 18.30
N ARG A 228 0.53 -10.72 18.32
CA ARG A 228 -0.90 -10.48 18.09
C ARG A 228 -1.26 -9.79 16.77
N ARG A 229 -0.40 -9.83 15.75
CA ARG A 229 -0.65 -9.09 14.50
C ARG A 229 -0.01 -9.71 13.26
N MET A 230 -0.76 -9.64 12.15
CA MET A 230 -0.31 -9.89 10.79
C MET A 230 -0.57 -8.63 9.95
N LYS A 231 0.46 -8.04 9.34
CA LYS A 231 0.35 -6.83 8.51
C LYS A 231 0.83 -7.09 7.08
N ARG A 232 0.30 -6.31 6.13
CA ARG A 232 0.52 -6.50 4.69
C ARG A 232 0.17 -7.93 4.24
N LEU A 233 -0.90 -8.47 4.81
CA LEU A 233 -1.42 -9.79 4.46
C LEU A 233 -1.83 -9.82 2.99
N THR A 234 -1.40 -10.84 2.26
CA THR A 234 -1.80 -11.12 0.88
C THR A 234 -2.47 -12.49 0.79
N GLY A 235 -3.24 -12.72 -0.28
CA GLY A 235 -3.85 -14.02 -0.53
C GLY A 235 -5.05 -14.36 0.34
N VAL A 236 -5.61 -13.41 1.11
CA VAL A 236 -6.80 -13.65 1.95
C VAL A 236 -7.93 -12.70 1.58
N LYS A 237 -9.13 -13.24 1.35
CA LYS A 237 -10.35 -12.46 1.04
C LYS A 237 -11.54 -12.98 1.84
N SER A 238 -12.30 -12.10 2.47
CA SER A 238 -13.56 -12.46 3.13
C SER A 238 -14.75 -12.21 2.19
N LYS A 239 -15.68 -13.16 2.12
CA LYS A 239 -16.96 -12.99 1.43
C LYS A 239 -17.88 -12.16 2.30
N GLU A 240 -18.27 -11.00 1.79
CA GLU A 240 -19.45 -10.27 2.24
C GLU A 240 -20.59 -10.55 1.23
N ILE A 241 -21.82 -10.17 1.58
CA ILE A 241 -23.08 -10.52 0.89
C ILE A 241 -22.93 -10.80 -0.61
N LEU A 242 -22.36 -9.87 -1.39
CA LEU A 242 -22.19 -10.00 -2.84
C LEU A 242 -20.73 -9.88 -3.34
N ILE A 243 -19.75 -9.58 -2.48
CA ILE A 243 -18.38 -9.26 -2.90
C ILE A 243 -17.31 -9.94 -2.04
N TRP A 244 -16.19 -10.29 -2.66
CA TRP A 244 -14.98 -10.72 -1.97
C TRP A 244 -14.13 -9.50 -1.62
N VAL A 245 -13.81 -9.34 -0.33
CA VAL A 245 -13.06 -8.20 0.20
C VAL A 245 -11.70 -8.67 0.69
N THR A 246 -10.62 -8.09 0.14
CA THR A 246 -9.25 -8.39 0.58
C THR A 246 -9.03 -7.98 2.03
N ILE A 247 -8.36 -8.86 2.79
CA ILE A 247 -7.88 -8.57 4.15
C ILE A 247 -6.37 -8.33 4.07
N CYS A 248 -5.91 -7.22 4.63
CA CYS A 248 -4.49 -6.85 4.62
C CYS A 248 -3.87 -6.67 6.02
N ASP A 249 -4.70 -6.64 7.06
CA ASP A 249 -4.27 -6.57 8.46
C ASP A 249 -5.17 -7.47 9.30
N ILE A 250 -4.57 -8.22 10.23
CA ILE A 250 -5.28 -8.95 11.27
C ILE A 250 -4.58 -8.64 12.58
N SER A 251 -5.32 -8.22 13.60
CA SER A 251 -4.73 -7.86 14.90
C SER A 251 -5.66 -8.08 16.08
N ILE A 252 -5.10 -8.49 17.22
CA ILE A 252 -5.75 -8.43 18.53
C ILE A 252 -5.16 -7.21 19.26
N LYS A 253 -5.92 -6.11 19.26
CA LYS A 253 -5.46 -4.82 19.82
C LYS A 253 -5.44 -4.85 21.35
N ASP A 254 -6.48 -5.43 21.94
CA ASP A 254 -6.67 -5.56 23.37
C ASP A 254 -6.87 -7.06 23.67
N PRO A 255 -5.90 -7.73 24.32
CA PRO A 255 -6.00 -9.15 24.67
C PRO A 255 -7.20 -9.47 25.56
N GLU A 256 -7.59 -8.54 26.44
CA GLU A 256 -8.68 -8.75 27.39
C GLU A 256 -10.06 -8.67 26.70
N SER A 257 -10.12 -8.01 25.54
CA SER A 257 -11.37 -7.85 24.79
C SER A 257 -11.93 -9.18 24.25
N GLY A 258 -11.10 -10.22 24.15
CA GLY A 258 -11.44 -11.49 23.49
C GLY A 258 -11.77 -11.33 22.00
N LYS A 259 -11.37 -10.22 21.37
CA LYS A 259 -11.70 -9.89 19.97
C LYS A 259 -10.47 -9.81 19.08
N ILE A 260 -10.63 -10.34 17.88
CA ILE A 260 -9.69 -10.24 16.77
C ILE A 260 -10.27 -9.31 15.70
N THR A 261 -9.43 -8.42 15.18
CA THR A 261 -9.81 -7.37 14.22
C THR A 261 -9.20 -7.67 12.85
N PHE A 262 -10.00 -7.56 11.80
CA PHE A 262 -9.60 -7.76 10.41
C PHE A 262 -9.74 -6.43 9.67
N GLY A 263 -8.63 -5.93 9.15
CA GLY A 263 -8.53 -4.70 8.39
C GLY A 263 -8.47 -4.94 6.89
N THR A 264 -9.18 -4.11 6.14
CA THR A 264 -9.13 -4.05 4.69
C THR A 264 -8.15 -2.97 4.22
N PRO A 265 -7.67 -3.01 2.97
CA PRO A 265 -6.84 -1.95 2.41
C PRO A 265 -7.50 -0.56 2.45
N THR A 266 -8.83 -0.51 2.53
CA THR A 266 -9.60 0.73 2.62
C THR A 266 -9.68 1.31 4.03
N GLY A 267 -8.96 0.74 5.01
CA GLY A 267 -8.97 1.17 6.40
C GLY A 267 -10.24 0.78 7.18
N ILE A 268 -11.17 0.08 6.55
CA ILE A 268 -12.33 -0.49 7.22
C ILE A 268 -11.85 -1.69 8.02
N SER A 269 -12.30 -1.82 9.26
CA SER A 269 -12.02 -2.99 10.07
C SER A 269 -13.26 -3.55 10.72
N ARG A 270 -13.26 -4.86 10.94
CA ARG A 270 -14.30 -5.56 11.69
C ARG A 270 -13.67 -6.42 12.77
N ALA A 271 -14.31 -6.44 13.93
CA ALA A 271 -13.90 -7.26 15.06
C ALA A 271 -14.87 -8.43 15.26
N PHE A 272 -14.32 -9.60 15.58
CA PHE A 272 -15.05 -10.83 15.87
C PHE A 272 -14.50 -11.47 17.14
N PRO A 273 -15.25 -12.36 17.82
CA PRO A 273 -14.71 -13.16 18.90
C PRO A 273 -13.50 -13.96 18.42
N ALA A 274 -12.38 -13.89 19.14
CA ALA A 274 -11.17 -14.65 18.82
C ALA A 274 -11.43 -16.17 18.84
N SER A 275 -12.31 -16.62 19.74
CA SER A 275 -12.77 -18.01 19.84
C SER A 275 -13.41 -18.55 18.56
N ALA A 276 -13.94 -17.70 17.68
CA ALA A 276 -14.52 -18.13 16.41
C ALA A 276 -13.47 -18.60 15.38
N PHE A 277 -12.18 -18.43 15.69
CA PHE A 277 -11.04 -18.81 14.87
C PHE A 277 -10.11 -19.78 15.61
N GLU A 278 -10.53 -20.33 16.75
CA GLU A 278 -9.84 -21.45 17.36
C GLU A 278 -10.18 -22.74 16.60
N GLU A 279 -9.38 -23.79 16.82
CA GLU A 279 -9.66 -25.09 16.22
C GLU A 279 -11.01 -25.61 16.70
N GLU A 280 -11.82 -26.14 15.77
CA GLU A 280 -12.98 -26.93 16.17
C GLU A 280 -12.44 -28.19 16.88
N GLU A 281 -12.72 -28.35 18.18
CA GLU A 281 -12.44 -29.61 18.85
C GLU A 281 -13.20 -30.73 18.11
N GLU A 282 -12.47 -31.69 17.56
CA GLU A 282 -13.09 -32.90 17.04
C GLU A 282 -13.86 -33.56 18.17
N LYS A 283 -15.19 -33.51 18.09
CA LYS A 283 -16.05 -34.35 18.92
C LYS A 283 -15.69 -35.80 18.61
N LYS A 284 -14.91 -36.41 19.49
CA LYS A 284 -14.77 -37.86 19.58
C LYS A 284 -16.11 -38.51 19.89
#